data_AF-A0A382NVF0-F1
#
_entry.id   AF-A0A382NVF0-F1
#
_cell.length_a   1.000
_cell.length_b   1.000
_cell.length_c   1.000
_cell.angle_alpha   90.00
_cell.angle_beta   90.00
_cell.angle_gamma   90.00
#
_symmetry.space_group_name_H-M   'P 1'
#
loop_
_entity.id
_entity.type
_entity.pdbx_description
1 polymer ?
#
loop_
_entity_poly.entity_id
_entity_poly.type
_entity_poly.pdbx_seq_one_letter_code
_entity_poly.pdbx_strand_id
1 'polypeptide(L)' 'MAKIGVCLSGCGVNDGAEIHESVITALTLDKAGAEILFTAPDMEQAKVVNHLTGDEMGERRNV' A
#
# COMPACT_ATOMS: atom_id res chain seq x y z
N MET A 1 3.10 -0.23 -24.89
CA MET A 1 3.48 -0.11 -23.48
C MET A 1 2.39 -0.77 -22.65
N ALA A 2 2.72 -1.69 -21.74
CA ALA A 2 1.69 -2.29 -20.88
C ALA A 2 1.23 -1.28 -19.82
N LYS A 3 -0.06 -1.27 -19.50
CA LYS A 3 -0.62 -0.50 -18.39
C LYS A 3 -1.03 -1.46 -17.28
N ILE A 4 -0.48 -1.28 -16.09
CA ILE A 4 -0.61 -2.22 -14.97
C ILE A 4 -1.25 -1.53 -13.77
N GLY A 5 -2.35 -2.11 -13.29
CA GLY A 5 -2.98 -1.70 -12.03
C GLY A 5 -2.24 -2.26 -10.83
N VAL A 6 -1.85 -1.42 -9.88
CA VAL A 6 -1.27 -1.82 -8.60
C VAL A 6 -2.30 -1.48 -7.52
N CYS A 7 -2.89 -2.52 -6.92
CA CYS A 7 -3.88 -2.37 -5.84
C CYS A 7 -3.17 -2.35 -4.49
N LEU A 8 -3.31 -1.24 -3.77
CA LEU A 8 -2.79 -1.03 -2.43
C LEU A 8 -3.91 -1.19 -1.38
N SER A 9 -3.51 -1.39 -0.13
CA SER A 9 -4.42 -1.62 1.01
C SER A 9 -4.15 -0.70 2.19
N GLY A 10 -3.38 0.38 1.99
CA GLY A 10 -2.89 1.30 3.03
C GLY A 10 -1.36 1.43 2.97
N CYS A 11 -0.72 1.94 4.03
CA CYS A 11 0.72 2.26 4.04
C CYS A 11 1.42 1.75 5.32
N GLY A 12 1.71 0.45 5.38
CA GLY A 12 2.35 -0.19 6.54
C GLY A 12 2.05 -1.68 6.61
N VAL A 13 3.05 -2.52 6.90
CA VAL A 13 2.92 -3.98 6.87
C VAL A 13 1.84 -4.55 7.81
N ASN A 14 1.57 -3.87 8.92
CA ASN A 14 0.65 -4.38 9.94
C ASN A 14 -0.80 -3.91 9.75
N ASP A 15 -1.04 -2.87 8.95
CA ASP A 15 -2.35 -2.24 8.78
C ASP A 15 -2.68 -1.78 7.35
N GLY A 16 -1.81 -2.09 6.37
CA GLY A 16 -1.95 -1.74 4.97
C GLY A 16 -1.02 -2.55 4.07
N ALA A 17 -0.55 -1.96 2.97
CA ALA A 17 0.41 -2.62 2.08
C ALA A 17 1.83 -2.57 2.66
N GLU A 18 2.60 -3.65 2.47
CA GLU A 18 4.02 -3.67 2.81
C GLU A 18 4.77 -2.67 1.91
N ILE A 19 5.49 -1.74 2.53
CA ILE A 19 6.01 -0.56 1.84
C ILE A 19 7.17 -0.94 0.92
N HIS A 20 8.05 -1.85 1.34
CA HIS A 20 9.19 -2.26 0.51
C HIS A 20 8.73 -3.04 -0.73
N GLU A 21 7.79 -3.97 -0.60
CA GLU A 21 7.19 -4.73 -1.69
C GLU A 21 6.46 -3.81 -2.67
N SER A 22 5.71 -2.84 -2.15
CA SER A 22 5.03 -1.82 -2.97
C SER A 22 6.03 -1.00 -3.78
N VAL A 23 7.11 -0.52 -3.15
CA VAL A 23 8.17 0.24 -3.80
C VAL A 23 8.94 -0.60 -4.82
N ILE A 24 9.32 -1.84 -4.47
CA ILE A 24 10.06 -2.74 -5.37
C ILE A 24 9.19 -3.13 -6.57
N THR A 25 7.89 -3.34 -6.37
CA THR A 25 6.94 -3.58 -7.44
C THR A 25 6.88 -2.39 -8.40
N ALA A 26 6.67 -1.19 -7.88
CA ALA A 26 6.65 0.03 -8.68
C ALA A 26 7.98 0.25 -9.43
N LEU A 27 9.12 0.07 -8.74
CA LEU A 27 10.46 0.20 -9.33
C LEU A 27 10.70 -0.81 -10.47
N THR A 28 10.23 -2.04 -10.31
CA THR A 28 10.41 -3.09 -11.32
C THR A 28 9.54 -2.81 -12.55
N LEU A 29 8.30 -2.36 -12.34
CA LEU A 29 7.41 -1.94 -13.42
C LEU A 29 7.94 -0.71 -14.17
N ASP A 30 8.46 0.28 -13.45
CA ASP A 30 9.09 1.47 -14.03
C ASP A 30 10.31 1.10 -14.88
N LYS A 31 11.21 0.24 -14.37
CA LYS A 31 12.36 -0.29 -15.13
C LYS A 31 11.95 -1.08 -16.38
N ALA A 32 10.79 -1.73 -16.36
CA ALA A 32 10.23 -2.42 -17.51
C ALA A 32 9.52 -1.47 -18.50
N GLY A 33 9.46 -0.17 -18.18
CA GLY A 33 8.79 0.85 -18.98
C GLY A 33 7.27 0.69 -19.00
N ALA A 34 6.65 0.16 -17.95
CA ALA A 34 5.20 0.04 -17.85
C ALA A 34 4.56 1.35 -17.36
N GLU A 35 3.33 1.64 -17.81
CA GLU A 35 2.50 2.67 -17.19
C GLU A 35 1.82 2.10 -15.94
N ILE A 36 2.05 2.71 -14.78
CA ILE A 36 1.49 2.24 -13.50
C ILE A 36 0.24 3.04 -13.17
N LEU A 37 -0.85 2.34 -12.87
CA LEU A 37 -2.07 2.91 -12.30
C LEU A 37 -2.21 2.42 -10.85
N PHE A 38 -1.97 3.29 -9.89
CA PHE A 38 -2.23 2.98 -8.49
C PHE A 38 -3.73 3.03 -8.20
N THR A 39 -4.20 2.04 -7.44
CA THR A 39 -5.60 1.87 -7.04
C THR A 39 -5.64 1.43 -5.58
N ALA A 40 -6.69 1.80 -4.87
CA ALA A 40 -6.96 1.34 -3.51
C ALA A 40 -8.47 1.45 -3.25
N PRO A 41 -9.06 0.65 -2.36
CA PRO A 41 -10.45 0.80 -1.98
C PRO A 41 -10.66 2.05 -1.11
N ASP A 42 -11.64 2.89 -1.44
CA ASP A 42 -12.03 4.02 -0.58
C ASP A 42 -12.87 3.51 0.60
N MET A 43 -12.19 3.10 1.66
CA MET A 43 -12.79 2.58 2.89
C MET A 43 -11.87 2.77 4.09
N GLU A 44 -12.43 2.69 5.30
CA GLU A 44 -11.66 2.65 6.55
C GLU A 44 -10.84 1.36 6.64
N GLN A 45 -9.59 1.46 7.13
CA GLN A 45 -8.78 0.31 7.49
C GLN A 45 -9.43 -0.51 8.62
N ALA A 46 -9.23 -1.83 8.61
CA ALA A 46 -9.76 -2.71 9.66
C ALA A 46 -9.15 -2.42 11.04
N LYS A 47 -7.91 -1.92 11.07
CA LYS A 47 -7.19 -1.47 12.26
C LYS A 47 -6.14 -0.43 11.88
N VAL A 48 -5.62 0.29 12.87
CA VAL A 48 -4.47 1.18 12.73
C VAL A 48 -3.43 0.73 13.74
N VAL A 49 -2.18 0.53 13.31
CA VAL A 49 -1.14 -0.07 14.15
C VAL A 49 0.03 0.89 14.32
N ASN A 50 0.46 1.06 15.57
CA ASN A 50 1.73 1.70 15.87
C ASN A 50 2.85 0.74 15.48
N HIS A 51 3.57 1.03 14.40
CA HIS A 51 4.63 0.16 13.90
C HIS A 51 5.89 0.12 14.78
N LEU A 52 6.03 1.03 15.76
CA LEU A 52 7.11 0.99 16.74
C LEU A 52 6.83 -0.03 17.86
N THR A 53 5.58 -0.09 18.35
CA THR A 53 5.22 -0.94 19.49
C THR A 53 4.50 -2.23 19.09
N GLY A 54 3.85 -2.24 17.92
CA GLY A 54 2.99 -3.33 17.44
C GLY A 54 1.54 -3.24 17.93
N ASP A 55 1.21 -2.25 18.75
CA ASP A 55 -0.13 -2.11 19.34
C ASP A 55 -1.13 -1.47 18.38
N GLU A 56 -2.38 -1.88 18.51
CA GLU A 56 -3.49 -1.21 17.84
C GLU A 56 -3.76 0.18 18.47
N MET A 57 -4.05 1.13 17.60
CA MET A 57 -4.40 2.50 17.95
C MET A 57 -5.90 2.70 17.78
N GLY A 58 -6.53 3.45 18.68
CA GLY A 58 -7.95 3.85 18.59
C GLY A 58 -8.22 4.94 17.53
N GLU A 59 -7.44 4.96 16.46
CA GLU A 59 -7.52 5.92 15.35
C GLU A 59 -8.26 5.32 14.15
N ARG A 60 -8.65 6.19 13.23
CA ARG A 60 -9.28 5.84 11.96
C ARG A 60 -8.47 6.40 10.80
N ARG A 61 -8.27 5.57 9.77
CA ARG A 61 -7.54 5.91 8.55
C ARG A 61 -8.27 5.29 7.37
N ASN A 62 -8.42 6.07 6.32
CA ASN A 62 -8.87 5.62 5.02
C ASN A 62 -7.67 5.01 4.26
N VAL A 63 -7.97 4.01 3.44
CA VAL A 63 -7.01 3.35 2.55
C VAL A 63 -6.72 4.18 1.30
#